data_AF-A0A318U6Y9-F1
#
_entry.id   AF-A0A318U6Y9-F1
#
_cell.length_a   1.000
_cell.length_b   1.000
_cell.length_c   1.000
_cell.angle_alpha   90.00
_cell.angle_beta   90.00
_cell.angle_gamma   90.00
#
_symmetry.space_group_name_H-M   'P 1'
#
loop_
_entity.id
_entity.type
_entity.pdbx_description
1 polymer ?
#
loop_
_entity_poly.entity_id
_entity_poly.type
_entity_poly.pdbx_seq_one_letter_code
_entity_poly.pdbx_strand_id
1 'polypeptide(L)'
;MEILQVNKISTQEELESAFSIRKVVFVEEQHCPPELEWANEEESTHFLALMDGLPCGACRWRKTQMGYKLERFAVLKAYRGKRIGQALVAAVLDDLPGDASYIYLNAQLDAMSLYSKFGFETEGPQFEEAGIQHFKMVKRV
;
A
#
# COMPACT_ATOMS: atom_id res chain seq x y z
N MET A 1 -12.64 16.69 15.89
CA MET A 1 -12.80 15.57 14.95
C MET A 1 -11.45 15.35 14.32
N GLU A 2 -10.95 14.11 14.28
CA GLU A 2 -9.71 13.80 13.58
C GLU A 2 -9.93 13.99 12.06
N ILE A 3 -8.99 14.65 11.38
CA ILE A 3 -9.05 14.91 9.95
C ILE A 3 -8.07 13.97 9.25
N LEU A 4 -8.60 13.04 8.45
CA LEU A 4 -7.82 12.13 7.61
C LEU A 4 -7.76 12.64 6.18
N GLN A 5 -6.54 12.78 5.64
CA GLN A 5 -6.26 13.14 4.25
C GLN A 5 -5.34 12.11 3.62
N VAL A 6 -5.52 11.85 2.32
CA VAL A 6 -4.61 11.03 1.53
C VAL A 6 -4.25 11.82 0.28
N ASN A 7 -2.96 12.08 0.10
CA ASN A 7 -2.45 12.89 -0.99
C ASN A 7 -1.55 12.04 -1.88
N LYS A 8 -1.65 12.24 -3.20
CA LYS A 8 -0.61 11.80 -4.13
C LYS A 8 0.65 12.63 -3.84
N ILE A 9 1.77 11.95 -3.65
CA ILE A 9 3.07 12.57 -3.34
C ILE A 9 3.55 13.35 -4.56
N SER A 10 3.97 14.59 -4.33
CA SER A 10 4.47 15.50 -5.39
C SER A 10 5.81 16.14 -5.04
N THR A 11 6.27 16.00 -3.80
CA THR A 11 7.52 16.58 -3.30
C THR A 11 8.47 15.53 -2.74
N GLN A 12 9.77 15.86 -2.70
CA GLN A 12 10.79 15.01 -2.11
C GLN A 12 10.57 14.78 -0.60
N GLU A 13 10.12 15.80 0.13
CA GLU A 13 9.84 15.74 1.58
C GLU A 13 8.70 14.76 1.92
N GLU A 14 7.63 14.77 1.13
CA GLU A 14 6.53 13.81 1.26
C GLU A 14 7.00 12.39 0.96
N LEU A 15 7.85 12.22 -0.06
CA LEU A 15 8.42 10.91 -0.41
C LEU A 15 9.30 10.36 0.71
N GLU A 16 10.14 11.20 1.31
CA GLU A 16 10.95 10.86 2.49
C GLU A 16 10.09 10.49 3.70
N SER A 17 8.95 11.16 3.88
CA SER A 17 7.96 10.81 4.91
C SER A 17 7.36 9.43 4.66
N ALA A 18 6.99 9.11 3.42
CA ALA A 18 6.48 7.79 3.05
C ALA A 18 7.53 6.69 3.27
N PHE A 19 8.77 6.94 2.89
CA PHE A 19 9.90 6.04 3.11
C PHE A 19 10.18 5.81 4.59
N SER A 20 10.10 6.85 5.41
CA SER A 20 10.26 6.74 6.87
C SER A 20 9.17 5.85 7.49
N ILE A 21 7.92 6.03 7.09
CA ILE A 21 6.80 5.18 7.54
C ILE A 21 7.02 3.72 7.11
N ARG A 22 7.38 3.50 5.84
CA ARG A 22 7.62 2.17 5.27
C ARG A 22 8.78 1.46 5.97
N LYS A 23 9.87 2.17 6.29
CA LYS A 23 10.98 1.63 7.08
C LYS A 23 10.54 1.18 8.47
N VAL A 24 9.79 2.02 9.20
CA VAL A 24 9.28 1.66 10.53
C VAL A 24 8.41 0.40 10.46
N VAL A 25 7.50 0.32 9.49
CA VAL A 25 6.56 -0.81 9.38
C VAL A 25 7.23 -2.07 8.86
N PHE A 26 7.93 -2.00 7.73
CA PHE A 26 8.47 -3.20 7.09
C PHE A 26 9.79 -3.65 7.70
N VAL A 27 10.72 -2.74 7.97
CA VAL A 27 12.06 -3.10 8.45
C VAL A 27 12.08 -3.26 9.97
N GLU A 28 11.60 -2.27 10.71
CA GLU A 28 11.74 -2.27 12.17
C GLU A 28 10.71 -3.17 12.84
N GLU A 29 9.45 -3.13 12.39
CA GLU A 29 8.36 -3.92 12.98
C GLU A 29 8.24 -5.32 12.37
N GLN A 30 8.28 -5.45 11.05
CA GLN A 30 8.08 -6.75 10.37
C GLN A 30 9.39 -7.48 10.06
N HIS A 31 10.54 -6.88 10.34
CA HIS A 31 11.86 -7.48 10.13
C HIS A 31 12.14 -7.87 8.67
N CYS A 32 11.50 -7.21 7.70
CA CYS A 32 11.81 -7.36 6.29
C CYS A 32 13.25 -6.87 6.01
N PRO A 33 14.00 -7.55 5.13
CA PRO A 33 15.32 -7.10 4.70
C PRO A 33 15.26 -5.68 4.10
N PRO A 34 16.06 -4.71 4.59
CA PRO A 34 16.02 -3.31 4.13
C PRO A 34 16.24 -3.15 2.63
N GLU A 35 17.05 -4.00 2.01
CA GLU A 35 17.38 -3.99 0.59
C GLU A 35 16.16 -4.28 -0.31
N LEU A 36 15.17 -5.01 0.20
CA LEU A 36 13.95 -5.31 -0.55
C LEU A 36 12.98 -4.13 -0.57
N GLU A 37 13.18 -3.11 0.27
CA GLU A 37 12.21 -2.04 0.44
C GLU A 37 12.23 -1.03 -0.70
N TRP A 38 13.39 -0.75 -1.28
CA TRP A 38 13.64 0.40 -2.16
C TRP A 38 13.50 0.12 -3.66
N ALA A 39 12.86 -0.99 -4.04
CA ALA A 39 12.75 -1.41 -5.44
C ALA A 39 11.62 -0.68 -6.18
N ASN A 40 11.87 -0.21 -7.42
CA ASN A 40 10.89 0.39 -8.34
C ASN A 40 10.25 1.71 -7.87
N GLU A 41 10.95 2.53 -7.08
CA GLU A 41 10.36 3.78 -6.55
C GLU A 41 10.08 4.82 -7.64
N GLU A 42 10.96 4.96 -8.63
CA GLU A 42 10.83 5.96 -9.71
C GLU A 42 9.68 5.66 -10.67
N GLU A 43 9.34 4.38 -10.86
CA GLU A 43 8.26 3.93 -11.73
C GLU A 43 6.89 3.90 -11.03
N SER A 44 6.87 4.22 -9.73
CA SER A 44 5.68 4.10 -8.90
C SER A 44 5.04 5.47 -8.66
N THR A 45 3.71 5.46 -8.54
CA THR A 45 2.94 6.60 -8.04
C THR A 45 2.68 6.38 -6.56
N HIS A 46 3.09 7.33 -5.72
CA HIS A 46 3.07 7.19 -4.26
C HIS A 46 2.02 8.06 -3.60
N PHE A 47 1.57 7.61 -2.43
CA PHE A 47 0.55 8.26 -1.63
C PHE A 47 0.99 8.34 -0.18
N LEU A 48 0.65 9.46 0.45
CA LEU A 48 0.88 9.70 1.88
C LEU A 48 -0.46 9.99 2.56
N ALA A 49 -0.74 9.28 3.64
CA ALA A 49 -1.87 9.55 4.51
C ALA A 49 -1.44 10.43 5.68
N LEU A 50 -2.20 11.48 5.95
CA LEU A 50 -2.01 12.38 7.08
C LEU A 50 -3.24 12.33 8.00
N MET A 51 -2.99 12.21 9.31
CA MET A 51 -4.00 12.35 10.34
C MET A 51 -3.71 13.62 11.14
N ASP A 52 -4.62 14.59 11.11
CA ASP A 52 -4.44 15.92 11.71
C ASP A 52 -3.14 16.61 11.25
N GLY A 53 -2.80 16.42 9.97
CA GLY A 53 -1.58 16.97 9.35
C GLY A 53 -0.30 16.15 9.60
N LEU A 54 -0.36 15.05 10.36
CA LEU A 54 0.80 14.22 10.65
C LEU A 54 0.86 12.98 9.74
N PRO A 55 2.01 12.71 9.05
CA PRO A 55 2.20 11.50 8.26
C PRO A 55 1.99 10.23 9.10
N CYS A 56 1.10 9.34 8.65
CA CYS A 56 0.68 8.17 9.41
C CYS A 56 0.53 6.88 8.59
N GLY A 57 0.46 6.99 7.26
CA GLY A 57 0.45 5.85 6.36
C GLY A 57 1.00 6.19 4.99
N ALA A 58 1.43 5.18 4.25
CA ALA A 58 1.95 5.31 2.90
C ALA A 58 1.53 4.10 2.05
N CYS A 59 1.43 4.28 0.75
CA CYS A 59 1.32 3.20 -0.22
C CYS A 59 1.75 3.68 -1.60
N ARG A 60 1.78 2.77 -2.57
CA ARG A 60 2.01 3.12 -3.96
C ARG A 60 1.30 2.16 -4.91
N TRP A 61 1.24 2.56 -6.17
CA TRP A 61 0.95 1.65 -7.27
C TRP A 61 1.93 1.84 -8.42
N ARG A 62 2.08 0.82 -9.26
CA ARG A 62 2.82 0.91 -10.52
C ARG A 62 2.20 0.05 -11.62
N LYS A 63 2.47 0.40 -12.87
CA LYS A 63 2.11 -0.43 -14.03
C LYS A 63 3.14 -1.54 -14.21
N THR A 64 2.67 -2.75 -14.51
CA THR A 64 3.49 -3.93 -14.80
C THR A 64 2.99 -4.59 -16.08
N GLN A 65 3.74 -5.56 -16.62
CA GLN A 65 3.30 -6.33 -17.78
C GLN A 65 1.97 -7.08 -17.55
N MET A 66 1.63 -7.40 -16.29
CA MET A 66 0.38 -8.10 -15.95
C MET A 66 -0.80 -7.14 -15.75
N GLY A 67 -0.55 -5.85 -15.51
CA GLY A 67 -1.56 -4.88 -15.09
C GLY A 67 -1.04 -3.96 -13.98
N TYR A 68 -1.94 -3.44 -13.16
CA TYR A 68 -1.65 -2.44 -12.14
C TYR A 68 -1.40 -3.10 -10.78
N LYS A 69 -0.18 -2.97 -10.25
CA LYS A 69 0.20 -3.55 -8.96
C LYS A 69 0.08 -2.52 -7.85
N LEU A 70 -0.72 -2.83 -6.84
CA LEU A 70 -0.81 -2.11 -5.58
C LEU A 70 0.18 -2.71 -4.59
N GLU A 71 1.00 -1.89 -3.93
CA GLU A 71 2.04 -2.39 -3.02
C GLU A 71 2.47 -1.35 -1.98
N ARG A 72 3.28 -1.80 -1.01
CA ARG A 72 3.87 -0.96 0.06
C ARG A 72 2.85 -0.26 0.96
N PHE A 73 1.70 -0.87 1.21
CA PHE A 73 0.72 -0.36 2.16
C PHE A 73 1.26 -0.48 3.59
N ALA A 74 1.60 0.66 4.18
CA ALA A 74 2.15 0.76 5.53
C ALA A 74 1.34 1.76 6.36
N VAL A 75 0.94 1.36 7.56
CA VAL A 75 0.28 2.25 8.53
C VAL A 75 0.99 2.10 9.87
N LEU A 76 1.44 3.22 10.42
CA LEU A 76 2.09 3.27 11.72
C LEU A 76 1.18 2.66 12.79
N LYS A 77 1.75 1.84 13.68
CA LYS A 77 1.01 1.08 14.70
C LYS A 77 0.06 1.95 15.52
N ALA A 78 0.49 3.16 15.91
CA ALA A 78 -0.30 4.11 16.70
C ALA A 78 -1.59 4.61 16.00
N TYR A 79 -1.68 4.45 14.68
CA TYR A 79 -2.79 4.94 13.87
C TYR A 79 -3.67 3.82 13.29
N ARG A 80 -3.35 2.54 13.56
CA ARG A 80 -4.17 1.41 13.12
C ARG A 80 -5.56 1.45 13.76
N GLY A 81 -6.55 0.88 13.07
CA GLY A 81 -7.95 0.95 13.49
C GLY A 81 -8.66 2.26 13.14
N LYS A 82 -7.94 3.28 12.65
CA LYS A 82 -8.49 4.59 12.25
C LYS A 82 -8.85 4.71 10.76
N ARG A 83 -9.15 3.60 10.10
CA ARG A 83 -9.54 3.52 8.66
C ARG A 83 -8.50 4.04 7.65
N ILE A 84 -7.26 4.36 8.04
CA ILE A 84 -6.21 4.84 7.12
C ILE A 84 -5.94 3.88 5.98
N GLY A 85 -5.85 2.57 6.25
CA GLY A 85 -5.66 1.57 5.19
C GLY A 85 -6.79 1.58 4.15
N GLN A 86 -8.03 1.84 4.57
CA GLN A 86 -9.17 1.97 3.66
C GLN A 86 -9.06 3.24 2.82
N ALA A 87 -8.68 4.35 3.43
CA ALA A 87 -8.48 5.61 2.70
C ALA A 87 -7.35 5.51 1.67
N LEU A 88 -6.23 4.84 2.02
CA LEU A 88 -5.14 4.58 1.09
C LEU A 88 -5.60 3.73 -0.11
N VAL A 89 -6.30 2.61 0.12
CA VAL A 89 -6.79 1.77 -0.99
C VAL A 89 -7.77 2.54 -1.87
N ALA A 90 -8.69 3.29 -1.27
CA ALA A 90 -9.65 4.11 -2.02
C ALA A 90 -8.96 5.15 -2.91
N ALA A 91 -8.01 5.92 -2.35
CA ALA A 91 -7.28 6.94 -3.08
C ALA A 91 -6.47 6.34 -4.24
N VAL A 92 -5.86 5.18 -4.04
CA VAL A 92 -5.13 4.53 -5.12
C VAL A 92 -6.07 4.03 -6.22
N LEU A 93 -7.19 3.40 -5.88
CA LEU A 93 -8.14 2.91 -6.89
C LEU A 93 -8.75 4.05 -7.71
N ASP A 94 -9.00 5.20 -7.08
CA ASP A 94 -9.50 6.41 -7.76
C ASP A 94 -8.47 7.02 -8.71
N ASP A 95 -7.17 6.86 -8.41
CA ASP A 95 -6.08 7.36 -9.23
C ASP A 95 -5.70 6.47 -10.43
N LEU A 96 -6.16 5.21 -10.43
CA LEU A 96 -5.83 4.30 -11.52
C LEU A 96 -6.42 4.79 -12.85
N PRO A 97 -5.70 4.59 -13.97
CA PRO A 97 -6.23 4.93 -15.29
C PRO A 97 -7.53 4.18 -15.60
N GLY A 98 -8.41 4.79 -16.40
CA GLY A 98 -9.69 4.18 -16.78
C GLY A 98 -9.57 2.87 -17.58
N ASP A 99 -8.37 2.51 -18.06
CA ASP A 99 -8.08 1.24 -18.72
C ASP A 99 -7.59 0.13 -17.75
N ALA A 100 -7.61 0.37 -16.44
CA ALA A 100 -7.17 -0.56 -15.41
C ALA A 100 -8.12 -1.75 -15.22
N SER A 101 -8.04 -2.70 -16.15
CA SER A 101 -8.83 -3.94 -16.16
C SER A 101 -8.29 -5.05 -15.24
N TYR A 102 -7.00 -5.03 -14.93
CA TYR A 102 -6.36 -5.99 -14.03
C TYR A 102 -5.56 -5.26 -12.94
N ILE A 103 -6.04 -5.37 -11.71
CA ILE A 103 -5.44 -4.76 -10.52
C ILE A 103 -5.08 -5.88 -9.55
N TYR A 104 -3.87 -5.89 -9.02
CA TYR A 104 -3.44 -6.96 -8.13
C TYR A 104 -2.48 -6.49 -7.04
N LEU A 105 -2.35 -7.32 -6.01
CA LEU A 105 -1.44 -7.12 -4.90
C LEU A 105 -1.08 -8.44 -4.23
N ASN A 106 -0.04 -8.40 -3.42
CA ASN A 106 0.31 -9.46 -2.49
C ASN A 106 -0.20 -9.04 -1.11
N ALA A 107 -1.29 -9.63 -0.64
CA ALA A 107 -1.89 -9.30 0.64
C ALA A 107 -1.27 -10.16 1.74
N GLN A 108 -0.74 -9.52 2.78
CA GLN A 108 -0.49 -10.20 4.05
C GLN A 108 -1.82 -10.76 4.60
N LEU A 109 -1.79 -11.91 5.27
CA LEU A 109 -3.00 -12.59 5.75
C LEU A 109 -3.93 -11.65 6.55
N ASP A 110 -3.35 -10.85 7.44
CA ASP A 110 -4.10 -9.90 8.28
C ASP A 110 -4.74 -8.74 7.49
N ALA A 111 -4.17 -8.40 6.33
CA ALA A 111 -4.65 -7.34 5.45
C ALA A 111 -5.67 -7.81 4.40
N MET A 112 -5.86 -9.12 4.20
CA MET A 112 -6.78 -9.65 3.19
C MET A 112 -8.20 -9.09 3.34
N SER A 113 -8.70 -9.01 4.58
CA SER A 113 -10.05 -8.51 4.87
C SER A 113 -10.25 -7.03 4.48
N LEU A 114 -9.17 -6.23 4.46
CA LEU A 114 -9.20 -4.87 3.95
C LEU A 114 -9.46 -4.88 2.44
N TYR A 115 -8.67 -5.65 1.69
CA TYR A 115 -8.74 -5.69 0.24
C TYR A 115 -10.04 -6.34 -0.27
N SER A 116 -10.55 -7.38 0.39
CA SER A 116 -11.83 -7.98 0.03
C SER A 116 -13.00 -6.99 0.06
N LYS A 117 -12.96 -5.97 0.95
CA LYS A 117 -14.00 -4.91 0.99
C LYS A 117 -14.00 -4.01 -0.24
N PHE A 118 -12.88 -3.98 -0.98
CA PHE A 118 -12.76 -3.28 -2.26
C PHE A 118 -12.99 -4.21 -3.47
N GLY A 119 -13.45 -5.44 -3.24
CA GLY A 119 -13.74 -6.43 -4.28
C GLY A 119 -12.50 -7.11 -4.84
N PHE A 120 -11.44 -7.24 -4.04
CA PHE A 120 -10.32 -8.12 -4.36
C PHE A 120 -10.61 -9.55 -3.92
N GLU A 121 -10.22 -10.51 -4.75
CA GLU A 121 -10.36 -11.96 -4.51
C GLU A 121 -9.00 -12.64 -4.60
N THR A 122 -8.81 -13.74 -3.86
CA THR A 122 -7.56 -14.51 -3.91
C THR A 122 -7.37 -15.20 -5.26
N GLU A 123 -6.14 -15.20 -5.77
CA GLU A 123 -5.76 -15.91 -6.99
C GLU A 123 -4.50 -16.74 -6.74
N GLY A 124 -4.64 -18.07 -6.79
CA GLY A 124 -3.52 -19.00 -6.60
C GLY A 124 -3.24 -19.35 -5.12
N PRO A 125 -2.16 -20.08 -4.86
CA PRO A 125 -1.83 -20.58 -3.52
C PRO A 125 -1.25 -19.49 -2.62
N GLN A 126 -1.26 -19.77 -1.32
CA GLN A 126 -0.48 -19.01 -0.33
C GLN A 126 1.02 -19.13 -0.65
N PHE A 127 1.76 -18.05 -0.46
CA PHE A 127 3.21 -18.03 -0.62
C PHE A 127 3.87 -17.13 0.42
N GLU A 128 5.20 -17.26 0.55
CA GLU A 128 6.01 -16.45 1.45
C GLU A 128 6.78 -15.37 0.67
N GLU A 129 6.76 -14.14 1.19
CA GLU A 129 7.56 -13.01 0.68
C GLU A 129 8.15 -12.29 1.89
N ALA A 130 9.48 -12.12 1.92
CA ALA A 130 10.23 -11.54 3.03
C ALA A 130 9.93 -12.19 4.42
N GLY A 131 9.70 -13.50 4.45
CA GLY A 131 9.38 -14.23 5.69
C GLY A 131 7.92 -14.08 6.16
N ILE A 132 7.06 -13.43 5.37
CA ILE A 132 5.66 -13.17 5.71
C ILE A 132 4.76 -13.92 4.73
N GLN A 133 3.68 -14.50 5.27
CA GLN A 133 2.70 -15.24 4.48
C GLN A 133 1.74 -14.29 3.75
N HIS A 134 1.56 -14.54 2.46
CA HIS A 134 0.76 -13.73 1.56
C HIS A 134 -0.17 -14.59 0.71
N PHE A 135 -1.27 -13.97 0.26
CA PHE A 135 -2.02 -14.40 -0.91
C PHE A 135 -1.94 -13.33 -1.99
N LYS A 136 -1.82 -13.74 -3.25
CA LYS A 136 -2.06 -12.83 -4.36
C LYS A 136 -3.55 -12.56 -4.39
N MET A 137 -3.94 -11.29 -4.43
CA MET A 137 -5.33 -10.88 -4.58
C MET A 137 -5.48 -10.01 -5.82
N VAL A 138 -6.59 -10.18 -6.52
CA VAL A 138 -6.87 -9.54 -7.81
C VAL A 138 -8.25 -8.90 -7.81
N LYS A 139 -8.38 -7.79 -8.50
CA LYS A 139 -9.64 -7.13 -8.84
C LYS A 139 -9.67 -6.96 -10.36
N ARG A 140 -10.73 -7.48 -10.98
CA ARG A 140 -11.02 -7.31 -12.41
C ARG A 140 -12.16 -6.31 -12.55
N VAL A 141 -12.01 -5.34 -13.44
CA VAL A 141 -13.01 -4.29 -13.74
C VAL A 141 -13.59 -4.54 -15.13
#